data_AF-A0A7C5C7Y3-F1
#
_entry.id   AF-A0A7C5C7Y3-F1
#
_cell.length_a   1.000
_cell.length_b   1.000
_cell.length_c   1.000
_cell.angle_alpha   90.00
_cell.angle_beta   90.00
_cell.angle_gamma   90.00
#
_symmetry.space_group_name_H-M   'P 1'
#
loop_
_entity.id
_entity.type
_entity.pdbx_description
1 polymer ?
#
loop_
_entity_poly.entity_id
_entity_poly.type
_entity_poly.pdbx_seq_one_letter_code
_entity_poly.pdbx_strand_id
1 'polypeptide(L)'
;MQVKGIVKLFLVLLVVVVLLQYLYILPTRKVEKNAEKYAEKLAAKAPEGTDVYEFKKEVVSKYLDSMSSEVIFRIPLFAKYTYDDLKKSQLALGLDLKGGMSVILQVNLKDFLLTLSGNSQDATFHKALDNAEKAMANSQDDYITLFYQEWKKIAGDKKLAKIFVRNQAVRDAGNLNYNSTDDEVLAFLKKKGDETIKLTFNMLKQRIDKLGVVQPNVSLDENRNLILVEL
;
A
#
# COMPACT_ATOMS: atom_id res chain seq x y z
N MET A 1 14.47 17.66 49.13
CA MET A 1 14.71 18.71 48.10
C MET A 1 15.20 18.15 46.75
N GLN A 2 15.89 17.00 46.70
CA GLN A 2 16.37 16.39 45.44
C GLN A 2 15.27 16.03 44.43
N VAL A 3 14.14 15.46 44.87
CA VAL A 3 13.01 15.13 43.97
C VAL A 3 12.46 16.38 43.28
N LYS A 4 12.41 17.53 43.95
CA LYS A 4 11.99 18.81 43.35
C LYS A 4 13.00 19.33 42.29
N GLY A 5 14.29 19.02 42.44
CA GLY A 5 15.32 19.36 41.45
C GLY A 5 15.20 18.53 40.17
N ILE A 6 14.97 17.22 40.31
CA ILE A 6 14.76 16.31 39.18
C ILE A 6 13.51 16.70 38.39
N VAL A 7 12.38 16.96 39.08
CA VAL A 7 11.14 17.40 38.42
C VAL A 7 11.33 18.72 37.66
N LYS A 8 12.06 19.69 38.23
CA LYS A 8 12.37 20.95 37.53
C LYS A 8 13.24 20.73 36.28
N LEU A 9 14.22 19.83 36.35
CA LEU A 9 15.06 19.48 35.20
C LEU A 9 14.24 18.83 34.07
N PHE A 10 13.38 17.86 34.39
CA PHE A 10 12.47 17.26 33.42
C PHE A 10 11.51 18.29 32.81
N LEU A 11 10.99 19.22 33.61
CA LEU A 11 10.12 20.29 33.11
C LEU A 11 10.86 21.20 32.11
N VAL A 12 12.09 21.60 32.43
CA VAL A 12 12.90 22.42 31.52
C VAL A 12 13.18 21.67 30.21
N LEU A 13 13.57 20.39 30.29
CA LEU A 13 13.78 19.56 29.09
C LEU A 13 12.51 19.44 28.25
N LEU A 14 11.36 19.20 28.88
CA LEU A 14 10.07 19.11 28.19
C LEU A 14 9.71 20.43 27.51
N VAL A 15 9.91 21.58 28.17
CA VAL A 15 9.68 22.91 27.58
C VAL A 15 10.60 23.12 26.37
N VAL A 16 11.87 22.73 26.46
CA VAL A 16 12.80 22.83 25.32
C VAL A 16 12.33 21.97 24.14
N VAL A 17 11.90 20.73 24.40
CA VAL A 17 11.36 19.85 23.34
C VAL A 17 10.12 20.46 22.69
N VAL A 18 9.18 20.99 23.47
CA VAL A 18 7.99 21.67 22.95
C VAL A 18 8.37 22.88 22.08
N LEU A 19 9.31 23.70 22.53
CA LEU A 19 9.79 24.84 21.76
C LEU A 19 10.42 24.41 20.42
N LEU A 20 11.19 23.32 20.41
CA LEU A 20 11.76 22.76 19.18
C LEU A 20 10.66 22.25 18.22
N GLN A 21 9.61 21.60 18.73
CA GLN A 21 8.48 21.17 17.89
C GLN A 21 7.79 22.38 17.22
N TYR A 22 7.52 23.45 17.97
CA TYR A 22 6.94 24.68 17.42
C TYR A 22 7.88 25.37 16.42
N LEU A 23 9.19 25.31 16.66
CA LEU A 23 10.19 25.88 15.76
C LEU A 23 10.10 25.27 14.35
N TYR A 24 9.86 23.96 14.25
CA TYR A 24 9.70 23.28 12.97
C TYR A 24 8.33 23.54 12.34
N ILE A 25 7.25 23.52 13.13
CA ILE A 25 5.86 23.61 12.63
C ILE A 25 5.48 25.02 12.15
N LEU A 26 5.91 26.08 12.84
CA LEU A 26 5.43 27.45 12.55
C LEU A 26 5.81 27.94 11.14
N PRO A 27 7.06 27.75 10.65
CA PRO A 27 7.43 28.16 9.30
C PRO A 27 6.68 27.39 8.21
N THR A 28 6.53 26.05 8.34
CA THR A 28 5.84 25.23 7.33
C THR A 28 4.35 25.56 7.27
N ARG A 29 3.69 25.77 8.41
CA ARG A 29 2.28 26.20 8.47
C ARG A 29 2.02 27.49 7.67
N LYS A 30 2.98 28.41 7.65
CA LYS A 30 2.85 29.65 6.87
C LYS A 30 2.85 29.36 5.36
N VAL A 31 3.70 28.44 4.90
CA VAL A 31 3.77 28.02 3.50
C VAL A 31 2.52 27.24 3.10
N GLU A 32 2.08 26.30 3.92
CA GLU A 32 0.85 25.52 3.71
C GLU A 32 -0.38 26.42 3.60
N LYS A 33 -0.53 27.40 4.51
CA LYS A 33 -1.61 28.38 4.45
C LYS A 33 -1.57 29.25 3.18
N ASN A 34 -0.37 29.54 2.65
CA ASN A 34 -0.24 30.26 1.39
C ASN A 34 -0.63 29.37 0.20
N ALA A 35 -0.27 28.08 0.23
CA ALA A 35 -0.66 27.10 -0.77
C ALA A 35 -2.19 26.93 -0.82
N GLU A 36 -2.84 26.79 0.35
CA GLU A 36 -4.31 26.70 0.46
C GLU A 36 -4.99 27.95 -0.12
N LYS A 37 -4.53 29.15 0.23
CA LYS A 37 -5.04 30.41 -0.32
C LYS A 37 -4.84 30.52 -1.83
N TYR A 38 -3.73 30.00 -2.35
CA TYR A 38 -3.46 29.96 -3.79
C TYR A 38 -4.44 29.03 -4.50
N ALA A 39 -4.67 27.84 -3.92
CA ALA A 39 -5.63 26.87 -4.43
C ALA A 39 -7.08 27.39 -4.38
N GLU A 40 -7.48 28.10 -3.33
CA GLU A 40 -8.80 28.73 -3.25
C GLU A 40 -9.04 29.75 -4.38
N LYS A 41 -8.04 30.57 -4.71
CA LYS A 41 -8.13 31.55 -5.79
C LYS A 41 -8.24 30.91 -7.17
N LEU A 42 -7.57 29.78 -7.38
CA LEU A 42 -7.64 29.04 -8.65
C LEU A 42 -8.94 28.24 -8.75
N ALA A 43 -9.39 27.64 -7.66
CA ALA A 43 -10.65 26.91 -7.61
C ALA A 43 -11.86 27.81 -7.90
N ALA A 44 -11.80 29.08 -7.51
CA ALA A 44 -12.82 30.09 -7.86
C ALA A 44 -12.93 30.37 -9.38
N LYS A 45 -11.93 29.93 -10.17
CA LYS A 45 -11.89 30.06 -11.63
C LYS A 45 -11.92 28.70 -12.34
N ALA A 46 -12.20 27.63 -11.62
CA ALA A 46 -12.20 26.29 -12.17
C ALA A 46 -13.38 26.10 -13.15
N PRO A 47 -13.22 25.30 -14.23
CA PRO A 47 -14.30 24.98 -15.16
C PRO A 47 -15.49 24.31 -14.46
N GLU A 48 -16.71 24.62 -14.91
CA GLU A 48 -17.92 23.93 -14.44
C GLU A 48 -17.81 22.41 -14.69
N GLY A 49 -18.16 21.63 -13.66
CA GLY A 49 -18.07 20.15 -13.67
C GLY A 49 -16.78 19.58 -13.08
N THR A 50 -15.82 20.41 -12.68
CA THR A 50 -14.60 19.96 -11.98
C THR A 50 -14.89 19.62 -10.52
N ASP A 51 -14.38 18.49 -10.02
CA ASP A 51 -14.35 18.23 -8.58
C ASP A 51 -13.43 19.25 -7.90
N VAL A 52 -14.05 20.22 -7.23
CA VAL A 52 -13.38 21.34 -6.56
C VAL A 52 -12.43 20.86 -5.46
N TYR A 53 -12.72 19.72 -4.83
CA TYR A 53 -11.90 19.17 -3.76
C TYR A 53 -10.59 18.58 -4.32
N GLU A 54 -10.69 17.70 -5.31
CA GLU A 54 -9.51 17.10 -5.97
C GLU A 54 -8.65 18.16 -6.67
N PHE A 55 -9.29 19.12 -7.34
CA PHE A 55 -8.59 20.24 -7.97
C PHE A 55 -7.78 21.08 -6.96
N LYS A 56 -8.37 21.42 -5.81
CA LYS A 56 -7.66 22.14 -4.75
C LYS A 56 -6.47 21.34 -4.24
N LYS A 57 -6.64 20.04 -3.99
CA LYS A 57 -5.59 19.15 -3.50
C LYS A 57 -4.41 19.08 -4.47
N GLU A 58 -4.68 18.93 -5.76
CA GLU A 58 -3.64 18.91 -6.80
C GLU A 58 -2.87 20.24 -6.85
N VAL A 59 -3.57 21.37 -6.82
CA VAL A 59 -2.95 22.70 -6.85
C VAL A 59 -2.10 22.96 -5.60
N VAL A 60 -2.59 22.58 -4.41
CA VAL A 60 -1.79 22.66 -3.17
C VAL A 60 -0.54 21.80 -3.29
N SER A 61 -0.67 20.56 -3.75
CA SER A 61 0.47 19.65 -3.93
C SER A 61 1.53 20.24 -4.86
N LYS A 62 1.12 20.78 -6.01
CA LYS A 62 2.05 21.42 -6.97
C LYS A 62 2.72 22.67 -6.39
N TYR A 63 1.98 23.48 -5.63
CA TYR A 63 2.55 24.65 -4.97
C TYR A 63 3.62 24.24 -3.93
N LEU A 64 3.30 23.26 -3.08
CA LEU A 64 4.23 22.78 -2.06
C LEU A 64 5.46 22.12 -2.67
N ASP A 65 5.29 21.39 -3.77
CA ASP A 65 6.40 20.80 -4.54
C ASP A 65 7.33 21.89 -5.09
N SER A 66 6.78 22.98 -5.64
CA SER A 66 7.58 24.12 -6.10
C SER A 66 8.34 24.83 -4.96
N MET A 67 7.83 24.75 -3.73
CA MET A 67 8.45 25.33 -2.53
C MET A 67 9.42 24.37 -1.82
N SER A 68 9.49 23.10 -2.24
CA SER A 68 10.24 22.04 -1.57
C SER A 68 11.69 22.43 -1.27
N SER A 69 12.37 22.99 -2.27
CA SER A 69 13.79 23.36 -2.23
C SER A 69 14.04 24.80 -1.74
N GLU A 70 12.97 25.57 -1.47
CA GLU A 70 13.09 26.95 -1.05
C GLU A 70 13.43 27.05 0.45
N VAL A 71 14.38 27.93 0.79
CA VAL A 71 14.80 28.16 2.17
C VAL A 71 13.78 29.05 2.87
N ILE A 72 12.92 28.44 3.68
CA ILE A 72 11.82 29.14 4.37
C ILE A 72 12.14 29.51 5.83
N PHE A 73 13.20 28.92 6.40
CA PHE A 73 13.60 29.19 7.77
C PHE A 73 15.13 29.25 7.92
N ARG A 74 15.62 30.18 8.74
CA ARG A 74 17.05 30.39 8.97
C ARG A 74 17.28 30.68 10.45
N ILE A 75 18.20 29.94 11.06
CA ILE A 75 18.72 30.24 12.38
C ILE A 75 20.05 30.98 12.16
N PRO A 76 20.17 32.25 12.57
CA PRO A 76 21.39 33.02 12.39
C PRO A 76 22.61 32.23 12.91
N LEU A 77 23.67 32.12 12.11
CA LEU A 77 24.95 31.46 12.45
C LEU A 77 24.94 29.94 12.60
N PHE A 78 23.79 29.26 12.48
CA PHE A 78 23.73 27.80 12.69
C PHE A 78 23.33 27.02 11.45
N ALA A 79 22.17 27.33 10.85
CA ALA A 79 21.64 26.53 9.75
C ALA A 79 20.57 27.29 8.93
N LYS A 80 20.42 26.86 7.68
CA LYS A 80 19.32 27.22 6.78
C LYS A 80 18.52 25.95 6.53
N TYR A 81 17.20 26.05 6.60
CA TYR A 81 16.31 24.91 6.40
C TYR A 81 15.37 25.21 5.23
N THR A 82 15.30 24.26 4.29
CA THR A 82 14.29 24.27 3.23
C THR A 82 12.93 23.84 3.78
N TYR A 83 11.86 24.03 2.99
CA TYR A 83 10.56 23.46 3.33
C TYR A 83 10.64 21.94 3.51
N ASP A 84 11.32 21.24 2.61
CA ASP A 84 11.49 19.79 2.65
C ASP A 84 12.26 19.32 3.90
N ASP A 85 13.34 20.02 4.29
CA ASP A 85 14.11 19.68 5.50
C ASP A 85 13.24 19.76 6.76
N LEU A 86 12.40 20.80 6.86
CA LEU A 86 11.50 20.99 7.99
C LEU A 86 10.37 19.96 8.00
N LYS A 87 9.81 19.61 6.83
CA LYS A 87 8.78 18.56 6.72
C LYS A 87 9.34 17.19 7.08
N LYS A 88 10.54 16.82 6.61
CA LYS A 88 11.24 15.58 7.00
C LYS A 88 11.45 15.51 8.51
N SER A 89 11.87 16.61 9.13
CA SER A 89 12.04 16.70 10.59
C SER A 89 10.71 16.56 11.34
N GLN A 90 9.63 17.16 10.84
CA GLN A 90 8.29 17.01 11.41
C GLN A 90 7.78 15.58 11.31
N LEU A 91 7.95 14.92 10.16
CA LEU A 91 7.57 13.52 9.95
C LEU A 91 8.35 12.58 10.88
N ALA A 92 9.67 12.77 10.99
CA ALA A 92 10.51 11.99 11.91
C ALA A 92 10.07 12.11 13.38
N LEU A 93 9.54 13.29 13.76
CA LEU A 93 9.03 13.57 15.12
C LEU A 93 7.53 13.28 15.29
N GLY A 94 6.84 12.79 14.25
CA GLY A 94 5.39 12.51 14.29
C GLY A 94 4.50 13.75 14.42
N LEU A 95 5.00 14.93 14.01
CA LEU A 95 4.32 16.22 14.15
C LEU A 95 3.36 16.55 13.01
N ASP A 96 3.48 15.85 11.87
CA ASP A 96 2.66 16.06 10.70
C ASP A 96 1.70 14.88 10.47
N LEU A 97 0.49 15.00 10.99
CA LEU A 97 -0.55 13.95 10.98
C LEU A 97 -1.59 14.13 9.87
N LYS A 98 -1.40 15.09 8.95
CA LYS A 98 -2.41 15.42 7.92
C LYS A 98 -2.37 14.51 6.68
N GLY A 99 -1.41 13.58 6.59
CA GLY A 99 -1.07 12.92 5.34
C GLY A 99 -1.01 11.39 5.39
N GLY A 100 -1.68 10.76 6.35
CA GLY A 100 -1.66 9.30 6.44
C GLY A 100 -2.38 8.66 5.25
N MET A 101 -1.70 7.82 4.48
CA MET A 101 -2.31 7.11 3.35
C MET A 101 -2.66 5.68 3.78
N SER A 102 -3.95 5.34 3.79
CA SER A 102 -4.42 3.96 3.98
C SER A 102 -4.84 3.36 2.64
N VAL A 103 -4.18 2.27 2.23
CA VAL A 103 -4.43 1.55 0.99
C VAL A 103 -4.67 0.09 1.30
N ILE A 104 -5.73 -0.47 0.74
CA ILE A 104 -5.97 -1.92 0.73
C ILE A 104 -5.57 -2.43 -0.66
N LEU A 105 -4.55 -3.26 -0.72
CA LEU A 105 -4.07 -3.90 -1.94
C LEU A 105 -4.54 -5.36 -1.95
N GLN A 106 -5.12 -5.81 -3.05
CA GLN A 106 -5.48 -7.22 -3.25
C GLN A 106 -4.48 -7.87 -4.20
N VAL A 107 -3.93 -9.03 -3.80
CA VAL A 107 -3.08 -9.82 -4.70
C VAL A 107 -3.96 -10.48 -5.76
N ASN A 108 -3.66 -10.21 -7.03
CA ASN A 108 -4.44 -10.74 -8.15
C ASN A 108 -4.10 -12.22 -8.41
N LEU A 109 -4.81 -13.11 -7.70
CA LEU A 109 -4.64 -14.56 -7.85
C LEU A 109 -5.30 -15.11 -9.13
N LYS A 110 -6.21 -14.37 -9.74
CA LYS A 110 -6.80 -14.74 -11.04
C LYS A 110 -5.73 -14.80 -12.13
N ASP A 111 -4.99 -13.71 -12.30
CA ASP A 111 -3.94 -13.60 -13.30
C ASP A 111 -2.77 -14.53 -12.98
N PHE A 112 -2.51 -14.76 -11.68
CA PHE A 112 -1.56 -15.77 -11.24
C PHE A 112 -1.95 -17.18 -11.74
N LEU A 113 -3.19 -17.63 -11.51
CA LEU A 113 -3.66 -18.94 -12.00
C LEU A 113 -3.64 -19.01 -13.53
N LEU A 114 -4.02 -17.93 -14.22
CA LEU A 114 -3.94 -17.86 -15.69
C LEU A 114 -2.49 -18.02 -16.18
N THR A 115 -1.55 -17.36 -15.53
CA THR A 115 -0.11 -17.47 -15.83
C THR A 115 0.41 -18.87 -15.59
N LEU A 116 0.07 -19.49 -14.45
CA LEU A 116 0.46 -20.87 -14.15
C LEU A 116 -0.12 -21.87 -15.15
N SER A 117 -1.33 -21.64 -15.66
CA SER A 117 -1.93 -22.48 -16.70
C SER A 117 -1.23 -22.38 -18.06
N GLY A 118 -0.25 -21.48 -18.21
CA GLY A 118 0.37 -21.17 -19.50
C GLY A 118 -0.57 -20.41 -20.43
N ASN A 119 -1.37 -19.49 -19.87
CA ASN A 119 -2.41 -18.73 -20.59
C ASN A 119 -3.40 -19.65 -21.32
N SER A 120 -3.88 -20.69 -20.63
CA SER A 120 -4.86 -21.63 -21.16
C SER A 120 -6.09 -20.88 -21.69
N GLN A 121 -6.57 -21.29 -22.86
CA GLN A 121 -7.77 -20.73 -23.53
C GLN A 121 -9.03 -21.56 -23.26
N ASP A 122 -8.98 -22.49 -22.29
CA ASP A 122 -10.13 -23.33 -21.97
C ASP A 122 -11.28 -22.49 -21.40
N ALA A 123 -12.42 -22.51 -22.08
CA ALA A 123 -13.59 -21.70 -21.70
C ALA A 123 -14.15 -22.07 -20.32
N THR A 124 -14.04 -23.35 -19.92
CA THR A 124 -14.48 -23.80 -18.59
C THR A 124 -13.57 -23.23 -17.51
N PHE A 125 -12.27 -23.18 -17.76
CA PHE A 125 -11.28 -22.58 -16.85
C PHE A 125 -11.50 -21.09 -16.66
N HIS A 126 -11.66 -20.32 -17.74
CA HIS A 126 -11.97 -18.90 -17.65
C HIS A 126 -13.28 -18.63 -16.90
N LYS A 127 -14.32 -19.44 -17.19
CA LYS A 127 -15.59 -19.32 -16.48
C LYS A 127 -15.47 -19.63 -14.98
N ALA A 128 -14.65 -20.61 -14.60
CA ALA A 128 -14.37 -20.89 -13.19
C ALA A 128 -13.66 -19.72 -12.49
N LEU A 129 -12.67 -19.10 -13.16
CA LEU A 129 -11.99 -17.91 -12.64
C LEU A 129 -12.96 -16.74 -12.45
N ASP A 130 -13.80 -16.45 -13.45
CA ASP A 130 -14.78 -15.36 -13.38
C ASP A 130 -15.85 -15.60 -12.31
N ASN A 131 -16.28 -16.84 -12.12
CA ASN A 131 -17.21 -17.20 -11.07
C ASN A 131 -16.58 -17.04 -9.69
N ALA A 132 -15.32 -17.44 -9.53
CA ALA A 132 -14.59 -17.30 -8.27
C ALA A 132 -14.44 -15.83 -7.86
N GLU A 133 -14.12 -14.95 -8.83
CA GLU A 133 -14.04 -13.50 -8.61
C GLU A 133 -15.37 -12.94 -8.08
N LYS A 134 -16.50 -13.38 -8.62
CA LYS A 134 -17.83 -12.99 -8.13
C LYS A 134 -18.14 -13.57 -6.75
N ALA A 135 -17.68 -14.78 -6.46
CA ALA A 135 -17.89 -15.45 -5.19
C ALA A 135 -17.12 -14.77 -4.04
N MET A 136 -15.95 -14.16 -4.32
CA MET A 136 -15.16 -13.41 -3.32
C MET A 136 -15.96 -12.29 -2.64
N ALA A 137 -16.94 -11.69 -3.32
CA ALA A 137 -17.77 -10.63 -2.74
C ALA A 137 -18.64 -11.11 -1.57
N ASN A 138 -18.95 -12.42 -1.51
CA ASN A 138 -19.88 -13.02 -0.55
C ASN A 138 -19.24 -14.12 0.31
N SER A 139 -17.92 -14.35 0.18
CA SER A 139 -17.21 -15.43 0.87
C SER A 139 -16.01 -14.90 1.65
N GLN A 140 -15.63 -15.64 2.70
CA GLN A 140 -14.39 -15.43 3.44
C GLN A 140 -13.29 -16.42 3.04
N ASP A 141 -13.59 -17.36 2.14
CA ASP A 141 -12.63 -18.34 1.63
C ASP A 141 -11.57 -17.69 0.72
N ASP A 142 -10.40 -18.31 0.65
CA ASP A 142 -9.35 -17.87 -0.27
C ASP A 142 -9.76 -18.09 -1.74
N TYR A 143 -9.27 -17.21 -2.63
CA TYR A 143 -9.62 -17.21 -4.05
C TYR A 143 -9.31 -18.55 -4.75
N ILE A 144 -8.22 -19.25 -4.40
CA ILE A 144 -7.84 -20.52 -5.03
C ILE A 144 -8.83 -21.62 -4.64
N THR A 145 -9.27 -21.64 -3.38
CA THR A 145 -10.33 -22.52 -2.89
C THR A 145 -11.65 -22.24 -3.62
N LEU A 146 -12.04 -20.98 -3.76
CA LEU A 146 -13.26 -20.60 -4.49
C LEU A 146 -13.19 -20.98 -5.96
N PHE A 147 -12.05 -20.74 -6.62
CA PHE A 147 -11.78 -21.21 -7.97
C PHE A 147 -11.98 -22.72 -8.11
N TYR A 148 -11.44 -23.50 -7.18
CA TYR A 148 -11.57 -24.95 -7.22
C TYR A 148 -13.01 -25.42 -7.02
N GLN A 149 -13.73 -24.80 -6.08
CA GLN A 149 -15.15 -25.09 -5.87
C GLN A 149 -15.96 -24.80 -7.14
N GLU A 150 -15.74 -23.66 -7.79
CA GLU A 150 -16.40 -23.29 -9.04
C GLU A 150 -16.00 -24.22 -10.19
N TRP A 151 -14.72 -24.56 -10.31
CA TRP A 151 -14.22 -25.53 -11.28
C TRP A 151 -14.96 -26.87 -11.15
N LYS A 152 -15.05 -27.43 -9.94
CA LYS A 152 -15.76 -28.71 -9.71
C LYS A 152 -17.24 -28.67 -10.10
N LYS A 153 -17.90 -27.52 -9.99
CA LYS A 153 -19.31 -27.37 -10.40
C LYS A 153 -19.51 -27.44 -11.91
N ILE A 154 -18.53 -27.01 -12.71
CA ILE A 154 -18.69 -26.81 -14.16
C ILE A 154 -17.76 -27.66 -15.03
N ALA A 155 -16.76 -28.32 -14.45
CA ALA A 155 -15.74 -29.08 -15.18
C ALA A 155 -16.24 -30.41 -15.76
N GLY A 156 -17.28 -31.01 -15.17
CA GLY A 156 -17.72 -32.36 -15.52
C GLY A 156 -16.55 -33.36 -15.36
N ASP A 157 -16.21 -34.06 -16.44
CA ASP A 157 -15.10 -35.04 -16.46
C ASP A 157 -13.72 -34.43 -16.77
N LYS A 158 -13.63 -33.10 -16.94
CA LYS A 158 -12.35 -32.44 -17.22
C LYS A 158 -11.47 -32.42 -15.97
N LYS A 159 -10.28 -33.03 -16.07
CA LYS A 159 -9.25 -32.97 -15.02
C LYS A 159 -8.56 -31.61 -14.98
N LEU A 160 -8.39 -31.05 -13.79
CA LEU A 160 -7.66 -29.80 -13.54
C LEU A 160 -6.20 -29.90 -13.96
N ALA A 161 -5.58 -31.08 -13.80
CA ALA A 161 -4.21 -31.35 -14.21
C ALA A 161 -3.96 -31.00 -15.70
N LYS A 162 -4.94 -31.25 -16.59
CA LYS A 162 -4.81 -30.95 -18.03
C LYS A 162 -4.66 -29.45 -18.33
N ILE A 163 -5.11 -28.58 -17.43
CA ILE A 163 -4.98 -27.13 -17.56
C ILE A 163 -3.55 -26.70 -17.20
N PHE A 164 -3.02 -27.17 -16.07
CA PHE A 164 -1.78 -26.64 -15.48
C PHE A 164 -0.51 -27.38 -15.90
N VAL A 165 -0.58 -28.69 -16.17
CA VAL A 165 0.56 -29.54 -16.58
C VAL A 165 1.09 -29.16 -17.96
N ARG A 166 0.37 -28.35 -18.74
CA ARG A 166 0.86 -27.79 -20.01
C ARG A 166 2.06 -26.87 -19.79
N ASN A 167 2.13 -26.20 -18.64
CA ASN A 167 3.26 -25.37 -18.25
C ASN A 167 4.37 -26.24 -17.66
N GLN A 168 5.56 -26.23 -18.27
CA GLN A 168 6.70 -27.01 -17.81
C GLN A 168 7.17 -26.62 -16.41
N ALA A 169 7.21 -25.32 -16.09
CA ALA A 169 7.62 -24.86 -14.78
C ALA A 169 6.69 -25.38 -13.67
N VAL A 170 5.40 -25.54 -13.96
CA VAL A 170 4.42 -26.12 -13.02
C VAL A 170 4.65 -27.62 -12.84
N ARG A 171 4.88 -28.35 -13.94
CA ARG A 171 5.20 -29.78 -13.87
C ARG A 171 6.42 -30.05 -13.00
N ASP A 172 7.50 -29.34 -13.27
CA ASP A 172 8.79 -29.56 -12.61
C ASP A 172 8.72 -29.14 -11.14
N ALA A 173 8.11 -27.98 -10.84
CA ALA A 173 8.00 -27.48 -9.47
C ALA A 173 6.99 -28.24 -8.60
N GLY A 174 5.94 -28.80 -9.22
CA GLY A 174 4.86 -29.50 -8.51
C GLY A 174 4.97 -31.02 -8.56
N ASN A 175 5.91 -31.58 -9.33
CA ASN A 175 5.96 -32.99 -9.68
C ASN A 175 4.61 -33.51 -10.22
N LEU A 176 3.90 -32.66 -10.97
CA LEU A 176 2.56 -32.93 -11.49
C LEU A 176 2.63 -33.53 -12.89
N ASN A 177 1.71 -34.44 -13.19
CA ASN A 177 1.56 -35.05 -14.51
C ASN A 177 0.07 -35.10 -14.92
N TYR A 178 -0.21 -35.52 -16.15
CA TYR A 178 -1.58 -35.52 -16.69
C TYR A 178 -2.57 -36.44 -15.95
N ASN A 179 -2.06 -37.38 -15.14
CA ASN A 179 -2.86 -38.27 -14.31
C ASN A 179 -2.99 -37.80 -12.86
N SER A 180 -2.28 -36.72 -12.47
CA SER A 180 -2.43 -36.12 -11.14
C SER A 180 -3.88 -35.81 -10.84
N THR A 181 -4.25 -36.02 -9.58
CA THR A 181 -5.58 -35.75 -9.07
C THR A 181 -5.83 -34.26 -8.96
N ASP A 182 -7.09 -33.87 -9.00
CA ASP A 182 -7.49 -32.48 -8.86
C ASP A 182 -7.10 -31.90 -7.48
N ASP A 183 -7.10 -32.72 -6.43
CA ASP A 183 -6.67 -32.33 -5.09
C ASP A 183 -5.14 -32.11 -4.98
N GLU A 184 -4.32 -32.92 -5.68
CA GLU A 184 -2.86 -32.69 -5.77
C GLU A 184 -2.56 -31.37 -6.47
N VAL A 185 -3.27 -31.08 -7.56
CA VAL A 185 -3.13 -29.81 -8.30
C VAL A 185 -3.56 -28.65 -7.41
N LEU A 186 -4.69 -28.77 -6.70
CA LEU A 186 -5.15 -27.75 -5.75
C LEU A 186 -4.10 -27.47 -4.68
N ALA A 187 -3.57 -28.50 -4.02
CA ALA A 187 -2.58 -28.35 -2.96
C ALA A 187 -1.32 -27.61 -3.46
N PHE A 188 -0.86 -27.93 -4.69
CA PHE A 188 0.22 -27.21 -5.33
C PHE A 188 -0.11 -25.74 -5.59
N LEU A 189 -1.29 -25.46 -6.15
CA LEU A 189 -1.72 -24.09 -6.46
C LEU A 189 -1.84 -23.24 -5.19
N LYS A 190 -2.44 -23.77 -4.11
CA LYS A 190 -2.54 -23.08 -2.81
C LYS A 190 -1.16 -22.73 -2.26
N LYS A 191 -0.26 -23.72 -2.21
CA LYS A 191 1.14 -23.50 -1.77
C LYS A 191 1.82 -22.39 -2.57
N LYS A 192 1.71 -22.42 -3.90
CA LYS A 192 2.33 -21.40 -4.77
C LYS A 192 1.66 -20.04 -4.66
N GLY A 193 0.35 -20.01 -4.41
CA GLY A 193 -0.39 -18.80 -4.08
C GLY A 193 0.16 -18.14 -2.81
N ASP A 194 0.25 -18.90 -1.72
CA ASP A 194 0.76 -18.43 -0.42
C ASP A 194 2.21 -17.92 -0.53
N GLU A 195 3.07 -18.65 -1.25
CA GLU A 195 4.44 -18.23 -1.55
C GLU A 195 4.46 -16.89 -2.30
N THR A 196 3.61 -16.73 -3.31
CA THR A 196 3.53 -15.51 -4.13
C THR A 196 3.01 -14.31 -3.33
N ILE A 197 2.02 -14.51 -2.47
CA ILE A 197 1.48 -13.48 -1.58
C ILE A 197 2.58 -13.01 -0.62
N LYS A 198 3.29 -13.94 0.04
CA LYS A 198 4.38 -13.63 0.98
C LYS A 198 5.52 -12.89 0.29
N LEU A 199 5.91 -13.30 -0.92
CA LEU A 199 6.92 -12.61 -1.72
C LEU A 199 6.47 -11.18 -2.06
N THR A 200 5.22 -11.02 -2.49
CA THR A 200 4.66 -9.70 -2.83
C THR A 200 4.64 -8.78 -1.60
N PHE A 201 4.19 -9.28 -0.46
CA PHE A 201 4.21 -8.57 0.82
C PHE A 201 5.63 -8.13 1.21
N ASN A 202 6.60 -9.04 1.14
CA ASN A 202 8.00 -8.74 1.48
C ASN A 202 8.61 -7.71 0.53
N MET A 203 8.33 -7.81 -0.77
CA MET A 203 8.80 -6.85 -1.76
C MET A 203 8.19 -5.46 -1.54
N LEU A 204 6.89 -5.38 -1.22
CA LEU A 204 6.22 -4.12 -0.91
C LEU A 204 6.84 -3.47 0.33
N LYS A 205 7.03 -4.24 1.40
CA LYS A 205 7.69 -3.76 2.62
C LYS A 205 9.09 -3.22 2.34
N GLN A 206 9.92 -3.98 1.62
CA GLN A 206 11.27 -3.54 1.23
C GLN A 206 11.26 -2.28 0.36
N ARG A 207 10.25 -2.10 -0.51
CA ARG A 207 10.11 -0.88 -1.32
C ARG A 207 9.71 0.32 -0.46
N ILE A 208 8.77 0.15 0.46
CA ILE A 208 8.36 1.20 1.42
C ILE A 208 9.56 1.63 2.27
N ASP A 209 10.34 0.66 2.78
CA ASP A 209 11.55 0.92 3.55
C ASP A 209 12.58 1.74 2.75
N LYS A 210 12.76 1.40 1.46
CA LYS A 210 13.65 2.15 0.55
C LYS A 210 13.18 3.57 0.24
N LEU A 211 11.88 3.83 0.33
CA LEU A 211 11.31 5.17 0.15
C LEU A 211 11.48 6.06 1.40
N GLY A 212 11.99 5.50 2.50
CA GLY A 212 12.28 6.25 3.72
C GLY A 212 11.02 6.69 4.48
N VAL A 213 9.91 5.95 4.32
CA VAL A 213 8.69 6.21 5.09
C VAL A 213 8.95 5.94 6.57
N VAL A 214 8.55 6.89 7.42
CA VAL A 214 8.71 6.79 8.86
C VAL A 214 7.49 6.07 9.44
N GLN A 215 7.71 4.90 10.05
CA GLN A 215 6.68 4.08 10.73
C GLN A 215 5.54 3.54 9.82
N PRO A 216 5.84 2.85 8.71
CA PRO A 216 4.80 2.21 7.92
C PRO A 216 4.15 1.05 8.72
N ASN A 217 2.83 0.98 8.73
CA ASN A 217 2.10 -0.19 9.20
C ASN A 217 1.65 -1.02 7.98
N VAL A 218 2.25 -2.18 7.81
CA VAL A 218 1.95 -3.10 6.70
C VAL A 218 1.50 -4.44 7.28
N SER A 219 0.25 -4.81 7.03
CA SER A 219 -0.32 -6.07 7.51
C SER A 219 -0.85 -6.93 6.37
N LEU A 220 -0.75 -8.24 6.51
CA LEU A 220 -1.24 -9.22 5.55
C LEU A 220 -2.43 -9.98 6.15
N ASP A 221 -3.55 -9.98 5.45
CA ASP A 221 -4.67 -10.91 5.65
C ASP A 221 -4.48 -12.09 4.69
N GLU A 222 -3.96 -13.20 5.21
CA GLU A 222 -3.67 -14.42 4.43
C GLU A 222 -4.95 -15.09 3.92
N ASN A 223 -6.09 -14.92 4.59
CA ASN A 223 -7.34 -15.57 4.17
C ASN A 223 -7.96 -14.85 2.97
N ARG A 224 -7.88 -13.52 2.98
CA ARG A 224 -8.50 -12.67 1.95
C ARG A 224 -7.52 -12.21 0.87
N ASN A 225 -6.24 -12.56 1.00
CA ASN A 225 -5.16 -12.14 0.10
C ASN A 225 -5.02 -10.62 0.02
N LEU A 226 -5.26 -9.93 1.15
CA LEU A 226 -5.24 -8.47 1.25
C LEU A 226 -3.98 -8.03 1.98
N ILE A 227 -3.32 -7.02 1.42
CA ILE A 227 -2.20 -6.32 2.05
C ILE A 227 -2.70 -4.92 2.38
N LEU A 228 -2.82 -4.62 3.67
CA LEU A 228 -3.15 -3.30 4.15
C LEU A 228 -1.85 -2.53 4.36
N VAL A 229 -1.80 -1.33 3.84
CA VAL A 229 -0.66 -0.42 3.93
C VAL A 229 -1.15 0.90 4.50
N GLU A 230 -0.58 1.30 5.62
CA GLU A 230 -0.77 2.60 6.23
C GLU A 230 0.61 3.28 6.33
N LEU A 231 0.70 4.49 5.78
CA LEU A 231 1.90 5.33 5.77
C LEU A 231 1.62 6.62 6.52
#